data_AF-A0A959S5G2-F1
#
_entry.id   AF-A0A959S5G2-F1
#
_cell.length_a   1.000
_cell.length_b   1.000
_cell.length_c   1.000
_cell.angle_alpha   90.00
_cell.angle_beta   90.00
_cell.angle_gamma   90.00
#
_symmetry.space_group_name_H-M   'P 1'
#
loop_
_entity.id
_entity.type
_entity.pdbx_description
1 polymer ?
#
loop_
_entity_poly.entity_id
_entity_poly.type
_entity_poly.pdbx_seq_one_letter_code
_entity_poly.pdbx_strand_id
1 'polypeptide(L)'
;MRIVFTSCIRYLDTHAQREWNTIREREPDHLFLLGDNIYMDWGIHWHEPKIKPISFFRARMRQMYNRQWSNANFKRIVNEMTLKNGFHGIWDDHDCGWDNVKVASLKETQNIKKIMYSRGQFYKHFPLSAAHNSIFYAHDTELARFIFLDNRSYA
;
A
#
# COMPACT_ATOMS: atom_id res chain seq x y z
N MET A 1 1.85 -9.22 22.81
CA MET A 1 2.08 -8.50 21.54
C MET A 1 2.49 -9.49 20.45
N ARG A 2 1.62 -9.71 19.48
CA ARG A 2 1.87 -10.48 18.25
C ARG A 2 1.86 -9.55 17.05
N ILE A 3 2.94 -9.59 16.29
CA ILE A 3 3.12 -8.76 15.11
C ILE A 3 3.16 -9.70 13.91
N VAL A 4 2.38 -9.37 12.89
CA VAL A 4 2.50 -9.98 11.57
C VAL A 4 2.94 -8.92 10.59
N PHE A 5 3.92 -9.23 9.78
CA PHE A 5 4.37 -8.39 8.68
C PHE A 5 4.30 -9.17 7.37
N THR A 6 3.91 -8.48 6.30
CA THR A 6 3.81 -9.04 4.95
C THR A 6 3.93 -7.92 3.92
N SER A 7 4.08 -8.27 2.65
CA SER A 7 4.20 -7.35 1.52
C SER A 7 3.76 -8.08 0.25
N CYS A 8 3.78 -7.39 -0.88
CA CYS A 8 3.56 -8.00 -2.19
C CYS A 8 2.18 -8.67 -2.33
N ILE A 9 1.14 -7.97 -1.87
CA ILE A 9 -0.21 -8.52 -1.70
C ILE A 9 -1.04 -8.40 -2.99
N ARG A 10 -0.48 -8.85 -4.11
CA ARG A 10 -1.12 -8.75 -5.41
C ARG A 10 -2.50 -9.39 -5.40
N TYR A 11 -3.50 -8.60 -5.81
CA TYR A 11 -4.82 -9.13 -6.10
C TYR A 11 -4.83 -9.85 -7.45
N LEU A 12 -5.35 -11.08 -7.49
CA LEU A 12 -5.68 -11.80 -8.71
C LEU A 12 -7.10 -12.34 -8.59
N ASP A 13 -7.92 -12.25 -9.64
CA ASP A 13 -9.30 -12.76 -9.62
C ASP A 13 -9.37 -14.28 -9.34
N THR A 14 -8.30 -15.01 -9.65
CA THR A 14 -8.16 -16.46 -9.41
C THR A 14 -7.66 -16.80 -7.99
N HIS A 15 -7.23 -15.81 -7.21
CA HIS A 15 -6.67 -16.00 -5.87
C HIS A 15 -7.55 -15.32 -4.83
N ALA A 16 -8.26 -16.13 -4.07
CA ALA A 16 -9.15 -15.64 -3.02
C ALA A 16 -8.41 -15.00 -1.82
N GLN A 17 -7.09 -15.03 -1.77
CA GLN A 17 -6.25 -14.57 -0.65
C GLN A 17 -6.67 -15.15 0.71
N ARG A 18 -6.77 -16.48 0.82
CA ARG A 18 -7.22 -17.18 2.05
C ARG A 18 -6.19 -17.11 3.17
N GLU A 19 -4.94 -16.84 2.86
CA GLU A 19 -3.85 -16.62 3.81
C GLU A 19 -4.15 -15.50 4.83
N TRP A 20 -4.99 -14.52 4.47
CA TRP A 20 -5.47 -13.51 5.42
C TRP A 20 -6.27 -14.12 6.57
N ASN A 21 -7.01 -15.20 6.34
CA ASN A 21 -7.71 -15.91 7.42
C ASN A 21 -6.72 -16.63 8.34
N THR A 22 -5.69 -17.25 7.76
CA THR A 22 -4.62 -17.88 8.55
C THR A 22 -3.93 -16.86 9.46
N ILE A 23 -3.64 -15.66 8.95
CA ILE A 23 -3.07 -14.56 9.75
C ILE A 23 -4.04 -14.17 10.86
N ARG A 24 -5.31 -13.96 10.52
CA ARG A 24 -6.35 -13.54 11.45
C ARG A 24 -6.55 -14.53 12.61
N GLU A 25 -6.50 -15.83 12.33
CA GLU A 25 -6.58 -16.90 13.33
C GLU A 25 -5.42 -16.92 14.33
N ARG A 26 -4.30 -16.22 14.03
CA ARG A 26 -3.21 -16.02 15.00
C ARG A 26 -3.46 -14.88 15.97
N GLU A 27 -4.59 -14.19 15.84
CA GLU A 27 -4.99 -13.05 16.66
C GLU A 27 -3.85 -12.01 16.81
N PRO A 28 -3.39 -11.41 15.69
CA PRO A 28 -2.36 -10.39 15.77
C PRO A 28 -2.85 -9.15 16.52
N ASP A 29 -1.94 -8.50 17.22
CA ASP A 29 -2.13 -7.17 17.80
C ASP A 29 -1.82 -6.10 16.74
N HIS A 30 -0.82 -6.37 15.89
CA HIS A 30 -0.44 -5.51 14.78
C HIS A 30 -0.26 -6.28 13.46
N LEU A 31 -0.73 -5.70 12.37
CA LEU A 31 -0.48 -6.09 10.99
C LEU A 31 0.28 -4.97 10.27
N PHE A 32 1.45 -5.29 9.75
CA PHE A 32 2.29 -4.39 8.97
C PHE A 32 2.26 -4.80 7.50
N LEU A 33 1.77 -3.90 6.63
CA LEU A 33 1.92 -4.04 5.19
C LEU A 33 3.13 -3.24 4.72
N LEU A 34 4.20 -3.94 4.36
CA LEU A 34 5.52 -3.36 4.12
C LEU A 34 5.74 -2.96 2.66
N GLY A 35 4.67 -2.55 1.98
CA GLY A 35 4.71 -2.13 0.58
C GLY A 35 4.13 -3.14 -0.40
N ASP A 36 4.03 -2.71 -1.65
CA ASP A 36 3.33 -3.40 -2.73
C ASP A 36 1.91 -3.79 -2.33
N ASN A 37 1.19 -2.81 -1.78
CA ASN A 37 -0.18 -2.99 -1.30
C ASN A 37 -1.17 -3.15 -2.46
N ILE A 38 -0.78 -2.64 -3.63
CA ILE A 38 -1.43 -2.87 -4.91
C ILE A 38 -0.37 -3.09 -5.99
N TYR A 39 -0.79 -3.71 -7.10
CA TYR A 39 -0.02 -3.75 -8.33
C TYR A 39 -0.82 -3.08 -9.43
N MET A 40 -0.17 -2.22 -10.21
CA MET A 40 -0.82 -1.56 -11.35
C MET A 40 -0.98 -2.47 -12.58
N ASP A 41 -0.35 -3.65 -12.54
CA ASP A 41 -0.38 -4.70 -13.57
C ASP A 41 -0.08 -4.18 -14.97
N TRP A 42 1.06 -3.50 -15.13
CA TRP A 42 1.53 -3.04 -16.43
C TRP A 42 2.00 -4.19 -17.35
N GLY A 43 2.05 -5.42 -16.85
CA GLY A 43 2.46 -6.60 -17.62
C GLY A 43 3.89 -6.46 -18.16
N ILE A 44 4.09 -6.78 -19.43
CA ILE A 44 5.37 -6.56 -20.16
C ILE A 44 5.63 -5.08 -20.51
N HIS A 45 4.69 -4.18 -20.20
CA HIS A 45 4.74 -2.78 -20.61
C HIS A 45 5.16 -1.86 -19.47
N TRP A 46 6.35 -2.08 -18.91
CA TRP A 46 6.86 -1.34 -17.74
C TRP A 46 7.00 0.18 -17.97
N HIS A 47 6.96 0.64 -19.22
CA HIS A 47 6.96 2.05 -19.60
C HIS A 47 5.57 2.71 -19.64
N GLU A 48 4.48 1.94 -19.61
CA GLU A 48 3.10 2.46 -19.66
C GLU A 48 2.80 3.57 -18.66
N PRO A 49 3.19 3.47 -17.37
CA PRO A 49 2.86 4.53 -16.42
C PRO A 49 3.50 5.88 -16.78
N LYS A 50 4.54 5.94 -17.62
CA LYS A 50 5.06 7.21 -18.16
C LYS A 50 4.22 7.74 -19.31
N ILE A 51 3.83 6.87 -20.25
CA ILE A 51 3.19 7.25 -21.52
C ILE A 51 1.68 7.50 -21.35
N LYS A 52 1.00 6.77 -20.45
CA LYS A 52 -0.45 6.90 -20.29
C LYS A 52 -0.82 8.25 -19.66
N PRO A 53 -1.95 8.86 -20.08
CA PRO A 53 -2.43 10.10 -19.50
C PRO A 53 -2.81 9.93 -18.02
N ILE A 54 -2.75 11.02 -17.25
CA ILE A 54 -3.10 11.02 -15.82
C ILE A 54 -4.51 10.49 -15.54
N SER A 55 -5.49 10.72 -16.43
CA SER A 55 -6.86 10.21 -16.27
C SER A 55 -6.91 8.68 -16.27
N PHE A 56 -6.19 8.04 -17.19
CA PHE A 56 -6.05 6.58 -17.25
C PHE A 56 -5.36 6.06 -15.99
N PHE A 57 -4.22 6.66 -15.61
CA PHE A 57 -3.48 6.29 -14.40
C PHE A 57 -4.37 6.32 -13.15
N ARG A 58 -5.14 7.40 -12.98
CA ARG A 58 -6.07 7.57 -11.85
C ARG A 58 -7.14 6.49 -11.83
N ALA A 59 -7.76 6.23 -12.97
CA ALA A 59 -8.81 5.22 -13.08
C ALA A 59 -8.26 3.83 -12.75
N ARG A 60 -7.08 3.48 -13.28
CA ARG A 60 -6.41 2.21 -13.04
C ARG A 60 -6.04 2.02 -11.57
N MET A 61 -5.37 2.99 -10.96
CA MET A 61 -4.93 2.87 -9.56
C MET A 61 -6.10 2.74 -8.60
N ARG A 62 -7.15 3.54 -8.80
CA ARG A 62 -8.40 3.41 -8.03
C ARG A 62 -9.03 2.03 -8.20
N GLN A 63 -9.01 1.48 -9.42
CA GLN A 63 -9.49 0.12 -9.67
C GLN A 63 -8.69 -0.92 -8.88
N MET A 64 -7.36 -0.81 -8.84
CA MET A 64 -6.50 -1.78 -8.15
C MET A 64 -6.70 -1.73 -6.63
N TYR A 65 -6.74 -0.54 -6.04
CA TYR A 65 -7.12 -0.38 -4.64
C TYR A 65 -8.52 -0.94 -4.35
N ASN A 66 -9.51 -0.59 -5.16
CA ASN A 66 -10.87 -1.11 -4.98
C ASN A 66 -10.92 -2.64 -5.04
N ARG A 67 -10.18 -3.28 -5.94
CA ARG A 67 -10.12 -4.75 -6.04
C ARG A 67 -9.51 -5.38 -4.79
N GLN A 68 -8.32 -4.92 -4.38
CA GLN A 68 -7.65 -5.43 -3.19
C GLN A 68 -8.51 -5.22 -1.93
N TRP A 69 -9.04 -4.01 -1.71
CA TRP A 69 -9.88 -3.68 -0.55
C TRP A 69 -11.28 -4.30 -0.60
N SER A 70 -11.72 -4.81 -1.75
CA SER A 70 -12.99 -5.55 -1.85
C SER A 70 -12.81 -7.07 -1.69
N ASN A 71 -11.58 -7.59 -1.64
CA ASN A 71 -11.35 -8.99 -1.31
C ASN A 71 -11.89 -9.26 0.11
N ALA A 72 -12.80 -10.24 0.24
CA ALA A 72 -13.52 -10.47 1.49
C ALA A 72 -12.61 -10.87 2.66
N ASN A 73 -11.54 -11.63 2.40
CA ASN A 73 -10.60 -12.08 3.43
C ASN A 73 -9.70 -10.92 3.88
N PHE A 74 -9.18 -10.15 2.91
CA PHE A 74 -8.37 -8.97 3.20
C PHE A 74 -9.17 -7.89 3.95
N LYS A 75 -10.37 -7.56 3.46
CA LYS A 75 -11.25 -6.57 4.10
C LYS A 75 -11.54 -6.91 5.56
N ARG A 76 -11.74 -8.19 5.86
CA ARG A 76 -12.03 -8.64 7.22
C ARG A 76 -10.86 -8.37 8.17
N ILE A 77 -9.64 -8.80 7.81
CA ILE A 77 -8.48 -8.57 8.65
C ILE A 77 -8.13 -7.07 8.76
N VAL A 78 -8.25 -6.29 7.67
CA VAL A 78 -8.03 -4.83 7.71
C VAL A 78 -8.99 -4.15 8.68
N ASN A 79 -10.28 -4.48 8.62
CA ASN A 79 -11.27 -3.92 9.55
C ASN A 79 -10.95 -4.27 11.01
N GLU A 80 -10.64 -5.54 11.29
CA GLU A 80 -10.28 -5.99 12.64
C GLU A 80 -9.03 -5.27 13.15
N MET A 81 -7.97 -5.14 12.34
CA MET A 81 -6.74 -4.47 12.73
C MET A 81 -6.92 -2.95 12.87
N THR A 82 -7.78 -2.34 12.05
CA THR A 82 -8.11 -0.91 12.19
C THR A 82 -8.80 -0.64 13.53
N LEU A 83 -9.74 -1.50 13.95
CA LEU A 83 -10.40 -1.38 15.26
C LEU A 83 -9.43 -1.52 16.43
N LYS A 84 -8.33 -2.27 16.25
CA LYS A 84 -7.28 -2.43 17.26
C LYS A 84 -6.23 -1.30 17.26
N ASN A 85 -6.34 -0.32 16.36
CA ASN A 85 -5.23 0.61 16.03
C ASN A 85 -3.93 -0.12 15.62
N GLY A 86 -4.06 -1.36 15.13
CA GLY A 86 -2.96 -2.26 14.78
C GLY A 86 -2.76 -2.40 13.26
N PHE A 87 -3.43 -1.61 12.43
CA PHE A 87 -3.25 -1.65 10.98
C PHE A 87 -2.25 -0.59 10.53
N HIS A 88 -1.07 -1.05 10.08
CA HIS A 88 0.03 -0.19 9.65
C HIS A 88 0.40 -0.49 8.20
N GLY A 89 0.85 0.54 7.49
CA GLY A 89 1.36 0.35 6.14
C GLY A 89 2.38 1.40 5.75
N ILE A 90 3.32 0.97 4.92
CA ILE A 90 4.16 1.81 4.08
C ILE A 90 3.92 1.45 2.63
N TRP A 91 4.36 2.32 1.73
CA TRP A 91 4.29 2.06 0.31
C TRP A 91 5.61 1.45 -0.22
N ASP A 92 5.56 0.85 -1.39
CA ASP A 92 6.75 0.52 -2.19
C ASP A 92 6.55 1.00 -3.65
N ASP A 93 7.37 0.54 -4.58
CA ASP A 93 7.37 1.05 -5.96
C ASP A 93 6.03 0.82 -6.69
N HIS A 94 5.38 -0.34 -6.50
CA HIS A 94 4.09 -0.60 -7.14
C HIS A 94 2.94 0.27 -6.61
N ASP A 95 3.02 0.72 -5.35
CA ASP A 95 2.10 1.71 -4.79
C ASP A 95 2.32 3.09 -5.41
N CYS A 96 3.56 3.42 -5.77
CA CYS A 96 3.88 4.61 -6.55
C CYS A 96 3.33 4.48 -7.97
N GLY A 97 3.29 3.25 -8.50
CA GLY A 97 2.68 2.88 -9.78
C GLY A 97 3.68 2.48 -10.85
N TRP A 98 4.91 2.15 -10.49
CA TRP A 98 6.00 1.78 -11.41
C TRP A 98 6.80 0.65 -10.80
N ASP A 99 7.47 -0.14 -11.63
CA ASP A 99 8.47 -1.10 -11.15
C ASP A 99 9.79 -0.36 -10.84
N ASN A 100 10.43 -0.70 -9.73
CA ASN A 100 11.73 -0.21 -9.27
C ASN A 100 11.90 1.32 -9.34
N VAL A 101 10.88 2.06 -8.92
CA VAL A 101 10.87 3.51 -9.11
C VAL A 101 11.63 4.25 -8.02
N LYS A 102 12.42 5.22 -8.45
CA LYS A 102 12.94 6.28 -7.59
C LYS A 102 12.05 7.51 -7.73
N VAL A 103 11.19 7.80 -6.76
CA VAL A 103 10.19 8.89 -6.89
C VAL A 103 10.87 10.24 -7.10
N ALA A 104 11.97 10.51 -6.40
CA ALA A 104 12.76 11.74 -6.55
C ALA A 104 13.32 11.96 -7.97
N SER A 105 13.41 10.90 -8.80
CA SER A 105 13.86 10.99 -10.19
C SER A 105 12.75 11.41 -11.17
N LEU A 106 11.47 11.32 -10.77
CA LEU A 106 10.31 11.61 -11.62
C LEU A 106 9.99 13.12 -11.67
N LYS A 107 10.81 13.87 -12.41
CA LYS A 107 10.73 15.35 -12.46
C LYS A 107 9.68 15.91 -13.42
N GLU A 108 9.18 15.11 -14.34
CA GLU A 108 8.17 15.56 -15.32
C GLU A 108 6.84 15.89 -14.63
N THR A 109 6.20 17.00 -15.02
CA THR A 109 4.94 17.48 -14.43
C THR A 109 3.84 16.42 -14.40
N GLN A 110 3.75 15.57 -15.42
CA GLN A 110 2.76 14.50 -15.43
C GLN A 110 3.06 13.42 -14.38
N ASN A 111 4.33 13.05 -14.19
CA ASN A 111 4.74 12.04 -13.22
C ASN A 111 4.57 12.56 -11.79
N ILE A 112 4.87 13.84 -11.54
CA ILE A 112 4.57 14.49 -10.25
C ILE A 112 3.07 14.38 -9.92
N LYS A 113 2.20 14.70 -10.89
CA LYS A 113 0.73 14.59 -10.70
C LYS A 113 0.28 13.14 -10.43
N LYS A 114 0.92 12.16 -11.06
CA LYS A 114 0.64 10.72 -10.84
C LYS A 114 1.07 10.32 -9.42
N ILE A 115 2.29 10.65 -9.00
CA ILE A 115 2.79 10.37 -7.64
C ILE A 115 1.94 11.04 -6.56
N MET A 116 1.54 12.30 -6.75
CA MET A 116 0.63 12.97 -5.81
C MET A 116 -0.70 12.22 -5.69
N TYR A 117 -1.21 11.70 -6.81
CA TYR A 117 -2.42 10.88 -6.79
C TYR A 117 -2.19 9.53 -6.09
N SER A 118 -1.05 8.87 -6.34
CA SER A 118 -0.66 7.64 -5.68
C SER A 118 -0.63 7.79 -4.16
N ARG A 119 0.05 8.84 -3.67
CA ARG A 119 0.09 9.17 -2.25
C ARG A 119 -1.31 9.44 -1.68
N GLY A 120 -2.15 10.16 -2.42
CA GLY A 120 -3.53 10.40 -2.04
C GLY A 120 -4.38 9.12 -1.94
N GLN A 121 -4.17 8.16 -2.85
CA GLN A 121 -4.81 6.84 -2.75
C GLN A 121 -4.27 6.06 -1.56
N PHE A 122 -2.97 6.10 -1.31
CA PHE A 122 -2.35 5.43 -0.17
C PHE A 122 -2.93 5.96 1.16
N TYR A 123 -2.93 7.28 1.38
CA TYR A 123 -3.51 7.89 2.59
C TYR A 123 -4.99 7.59 2.78
N LYS A 124 -5.76 7.42 1.70
CA LYS A 124 -7.16 7.01 1.81
C LYS A 124 -7.34 5.63 2.46
N HIS A 125 -6.36 4.74 2.29
CA HIS A 125 -6.44 3.35 2.76
C HIS A 125 -5.61 3.08 4.02
N PHE A 126 -4.67 3.97 4.37
CA PHE A 126 -3.79 3.85 5.53
C PHE A 126 -3.98 5.05 6.47
N PRO A 127 -4.89 4.95 7.46
CA PRO A 127 -5.30 6.09 8.30
C PRO A 127 -4.17 6.63 9.18
N LEU A 128 -3.25 5.78 9.65
CA LEU A 128 -2.10 6.24 10.45
C LEU A 128 -1.15 7.11 9.61
N SER A 129 -0.76 6.64 8.43
CA SER A 129 0.04 7.43 7.49
C SER A 129 -0.65 8.76 7.13
N ALA A 130 -1.97 8.73 6.92
CA ALA A 130 -2.77 9.92 6.67
C ALA A 130 -2.75 10.90 7.86
N ALA A 131 -2.90 10.41 9.08
CA ALA A 131 -2.86 11.23 10.30
C ALA A 131 -1.51 11.91 10.50
N HIS A 132 -0.41 11.24 10.15
CA HIS A 132 0.93 11.81 10.16
C HIS A 132 1.24 12.69 8.94
N ASN A 133 0.35 12.73 7.94
CA ASN A 133 0.61 13.31 6.61
C ASN A 133 1.96 12.83 6.03
N SER A 134 2.33 11.59 6.33
CA SER A 134 3.62 11.02 6.00
C SER A 134 3.52 9.52 5.76
N ILE A 135 4.38 9.01 4.89
CA ILE A 135 4.48 7.59 4.59
C ILE A 135 5.37 6.89 5.62
N PHE A 136 6.44 7.56 6.05
CA PHE A 136 7.26 7.13 7.17
C PHE A 136 6.72 7.73 8.47
N TYR A 137 6.75 6.97 9.55
CA TYR A 137 6.30 7.41 10.87
C TYR A 137 6.82 6.47 11.96
N ALA A 138 6.67 6.85 13.21
CA ALA A 138 6.92 5.96 14.35
C ALA A 138 5.61 5.70 15.09
N HIS A 139 5.48 4.51 15.68
CA HIS A 139 4.36 4.13 16.53
C HIS A 139 4.89 3.49 17.81
N ASP A 140 4.47 4.03 18.95
CA ASP A 140 4.87 3.54 20.27
C ASP A 140 3.82 2.59 20.84
N THR A 141 4.30 1.49 21.40
CA THR A 141 3.55 0.56 22.24
C THR A 141 4.18 0.53 23.62
N GLU A 142 3.56 -0.17 24.58
CA GLU A 142 4.16 -0.37 25.91
C GLU A 142 5.50 -1.12 25.86
N LEU A 143 5.74 -1.93 24.83
CA LEU A 143 6.88 -2.85 24.76
C LEU A 143 7.94 -2.43 23.73
N ALA A 144 7.58 -1.64 22.73
CA ALA A 144 8.47 -1.29 21.62
C ALA A 144 8.01 -0.03 20.87
N ARG A 145 8.98 0.63 20.22
CA ARG A 145 8.75 1.62 19.17
C ARG A 145 8.93 0.97 17.80
N PHE A 146 7.92 1.04 16.95
CA PHE A 146 8.02 0.70 15.53
C PHE A 146 8.40 1.92 14.73
N ILE A 147 9.35 1.78 13.82
CA ILE A 147 9.76 2.84 12.89
C ILE A 147 9.52 2.35 11.47
N PHE A 148 8.55 2.98 10.80
CA PHE A 148 8.17 2.72 9.43
C PHE A 148 8.95 3.65 8.52
N LEU A 149 9.75 3.11 7.60
CA LEU A 149 10.63 3.87 6.73
C LEU A 149 10.06 3.97 5.31
N ASP A 150 10.36 5.08 4.62
CA ASP A 150 10.00 5.32 3.22
C ASP A 150 11.26 5.26 2.35
N ASN A 151 11.43 4.16 1.63
CA ASN A 151 12.55 3.91 0.74
C ASN A 151 12.31 4.42 -0.70
N ARG A 152 11.14 5.00 -1.02
CA ARG A 152 10.81 5.41 -2.40
C ARG A 152 10.72 6.91 -2.60
N SER A 153 10.22 7.67 -1.62
CA SER A 153 10.06 9.13 -1.77
C SER A 153 11.40 9.86 -1.91
N TYR A 154 12.45 9.41 -1.21
CA TYR A 154 13.68 10.17 -1.00
C TYR A 154 14.98 9.48 -1.44
N ALA A 155 14.98 8.14 -1.54
CA ALA A 155 16.16 7.36 -1.92
C ALA A 155 16.45 7.40 -3.42
#